data_AF-A0A2A3SYX2-F1
#
_entry.id   AF-A0A2A3SYX2-F1
#
_cell.length_a   1.000
_cell.length_b   1.000
_cell.length_c   1.000
_cell.angle_alpha   90.00
_cell.angle_beta   90.00
_cell.angle_gamma   90.00
#
_symmetry.space_group_name_H-M   'P 1'
#
loop_
_entity.id
_entity.type
_entity.pdbx_description
1 polymer ?
#
loop_
_entity_poly.entity_id
_entity_poly.type
_entity_poly.pdbx_seq_one_letter_code
_entity_poly.pdbx_strand_id
1 'polypeptide(L)'
;MKNEIGRKLTSLTIMAIMLGGLGIAQGFTNSYMPVASAQTAETSGMLSVSSTTIQGAAILEIVVNDPDISDTTVDINNGATVSVLGTSYDMVQAVNGKWYAYVVDLS
;
A
#
# COMPACT_ATOMS: atom_id res chain seq x y z
N MET A 1 13.96 -19.73 67.19
CA MET A 1 12.57 -19.85 66.71
C MET A 1 11.91 -18.51 66.39
N LYS A 2 12.00 -17.46 67.24
CA LYS A 2 11.41 -16.13 66.93
C LYS A 2 12.12 -15.39 65.79
N ASN A 3 13.43 -15.58 65.62
CA ASN A 3 14.22 -14.92 64.58
C ASN A 3 14.03 -15.56 63.19
N GLU A 4 13.60 -16.82 63.12
CA GLU A 4 13.25 -17.48 61.85
C GLU A 4 11.88 -17.06 61.31
N ILE A 5 10.93 -16.69 62.18
CA ILE A 5 9.56 -16.31 61.79
C ILE A 5 9.57 -14.99 61.00
N GLY A 6 10.29 -13.98 61.49
CA GLY A 6 10.40 -12.69 60.79
C GLY A 6 11.06 -12.82 59.41
N ARG A 7 12.08 -13.69 59.30
CA ARG A 7 12.77 -13.97 58.02
C ARG A 7 11.87 -14.72 57.03
N LYS A 8 11.05 -15.66 57.51
CA LYS A 8 10.08 -16.38 56.66
C LYS A 8 8.98 -15.46 56.15
N LEU A 9 8.44 -14.60 57.02
CA LEU A 9 7.40 -13.65 56.64
C LEU A 9 7.91 -12.63 55.61
N THR A 10 9.10 -12.06 55.83
CA THR A 10 9.73 -11.12 54.87
C THR A 10 10.03 -11.78 53.52
N SER A 11 10.49 -13.03 53.50
CA SER A 11 10.70 -13.77 52.24
C SER A 11 9.39 -14.06 51.50
N LEU A 12 8.29 -14.35 52.22
CA LEU A 12 6.99 -14.63 51.64
C LEU A 12 6.34 -13.36 51.06
N THR A 13 6.50 -12.22 51.74
CA THR A 13 6.02 -10.93 51.23
C THR A 13 6.76 -10.54 49.94
N ILE A 14 8.08 -10.72 49.88
CA ILE A 14 8.85 -10.46 48.66
C ILE A 14 8.42 -11.39 47.53
N MET A 15 8.19 -12.68 47.80
CA MET A 15 7.69 -13.63 46.80
C MET A 15 6.29 -13.26 46.28
N ALA A 16 5.39 -12.83 47.17
CA ALA A 16 4.05 -12.36 46.80
C ALA A 16 4.09 -11.08 45.95
N ILE A 17 5.02 -10.15 46.24
CA ILE A 17 5.23 -8.95 45.44
C ILE A 17 5.79 -9.30 44.05
N MET A 18 6.73 -10.25 43.96
CA MET A 18 7.28 -10.69 42.66
C MET A 18 6.21 -11.39 41.80
N LEU A 19 5.34 -12.20 42.42
CA LEU A 19 4.21 -12.84 41.72
C LEU A 19 3.13 -11.81 41.33
N GLY A 20 2.84 -10.83 42.20
CA GLY A 20 1.92 -9.73 41.92
C GLY A 20 2.44 -8.78 40.84
N GLY A 21 3.74 -8.48 40.82
CA GLY A 21 4.38 -7.63 39.82
C GLY A 21 4.38 -8.24 38.41
N LEU A 22 4.63 -9.55 38.29
CA LEU A 22 4.46 -10.27 37.01
C LEU A 22 2.98 -10.50 36.64
N GLY A 23 2.06 -10.53 37.62
CA GLY A 23 0.62 -10.68 37.37
C GLY A 23 -0.04 -9.41 36.84
N ILE A 24 0.39 -8.23 37.29
CA ILE A 24 -0.14 -6.94 36.81
C ILE A 24 0.48 -6.55 35.45
N ALA A 25 1.71 -6.99 35.17
CA ALA A 25 2.38 -6.72 33.90
C ALA A 25 1.86 -7.57 32.72
N GLN A 26 1.31 -8.76 32.99
CA GLN A 26 0.76 -9.64 31.94
C GLN A 26 -0.70 -9.32 31.55
N GLY A 27 -1.37 -8.40 32.26
CA GLY A 27 -2.70 -7.92 31.89
C GLY A 27 -2.71 -6.94 30.71
N PHE A 28 -1.54 -6.49 30.23
CA PHE A 28 -1.44 -5.48 29.18
C PHE A 28 -0.46 -5.82 28.04
N THR A 29 0.02 -7.07 27.93
CA THR A 29 0.84 -7.49 26.79
C THR A 29 0.03 -7.90 25.57
N ASN A 30 -1.31 -7.99 25.66
CA ASN A 30 -2.14 -7.92 24.46
C ASN A 30 -2.23 -6.46 24.00
N SER A 31 -1.04 -5.91 23.72
CA SER A 31 -0.87 -4.65 23.04
C SER A 31 -1.43 -4.88 21.65
N TYR A 32 -2.69 -4.49 21.47
CA TYR A 32 -3.22 -4.14 20.15
C TYR A 32 -2.44 -2.91 19.68
N MET A 33 -1.12 -3.04 19.45
CA MET A 33 -0.42 -2.07 18.62
C MET A 33 -1.04 -2.25 17.24
N PRO A 34 -1.70 -1.23 16.68
CA PRO A 34 -2.21 -1.33 15.34
C PRO A 34 -1.02 -1.66 14.44
N VAL A 35 -1.01 -2.87 13.88
CA VAL A 35 -0.09 -3.19 12.80
C VAL A 35 -0.63 -2.43 11.61
N ALA A 36 0.05 -1.35 11.24
CA ALA A 36 -0.11 -0.78 9.92
C ALA A 36 0.61 -1.73 8.95
N SER A 37 -0.09 -2.74 8.44
CA SER A 37 0.34 -3.40 7.22
C SER A 37 0.18 -2.37 6.09
N ALA A 38 1.26 -2.09 5.37
CA ALA A 38 1.12 -1.50 4.04
C ALA A 38 0.42 -2.55 3.19
N GLN A 39 -0.91 -2.49 3.16
CA GLN A 39 -1.69 -3.23 2.19
C GLN A 39 -1.25 -2.66 0.84
N THR A 40 -0.61 -3.47 0.00
CA THR A 40 -0.54 -3.24 -1.44
C THR A 40 -1.96 -3.37 -1.95
N ALA A 41 -2.77 -2.35 -1.69
CA ALA A 41 -4.09 -2.27 -2.23
C ALA A 41 -3.90 -1.97 -3.70
N GLU A 42 -4.26 -2.92 -4.57
CA GLU A 42 -4.46 -2.68 -5.99
C GLU A 42 -5.33 -1.44 -6.12
N THR A 43 -4.68 -0.33 -6.50
CA THR A 43 -5.38 0.93 -6.64
C THR A 43 -6.01 0.88 -8.02
N SER A 44 -7.24 0.39 -8.11
CA SER A 44 -8.10 0.61 -9.28
C SER A 44 -8.49 2.08 -9.29
N GLY A 45 -7.54 2.92 -9.72
CA GLY A 45 -7.66 4.36 -9.78
C GLY A 45 -7.74 4.79 -11.23
N MET A 46 -8.86 5.37 -11.63
CA MET A 46 -8.94 6.07 -12.91
C MET A 46 -8.19 7.41 -12.77
N LEU A 47 -7.09 7.58 -13.49
CA LEU A 47 -6.44 8.87 -13.64
C LEU A 47 -7.25 9.70 -14.65
N SER A 48 -7.92 10.74 -14.18
CA SER A 48 -8.64 11.69 -15.05
C SER A 48 -7.90 13.02 -15.11
N VAL A 49 -7.71 13.52 -16.32
CA VAL A 49 -7.17 14.85 -16.60
C VAL A 49 -8.19 15.56 -17.47
N SER A 50 -8.59 16.77 -17.07
CA SER A 50 -9.54 17.58 -17.85
C SER A 50 -8.87 18.84 -18.36
N SER A 51 -9.04 19.10 -19.66
CA SER A 51 -8.73 20.37 -20.31
C SER A 51 -9.81 20.65 -21.35
N THR A 52 -10.09 21.92 -21.60
CA THR A 52 -10.99 22.32 -22.69
C THR A 52 -10.29 22.39 -24.04
N THR A 53 -8.96 22.48 -24.06
CA THR A 53 -8.13 22.57 -25.28
C THR A 53 -6.75 21.97 -25.06
N ILE A 54 -6.16 21.38 -26.09
CA ILE A 54 -4.71 21.12 -26.16
C ILE A 54 -4.17 22.20 -27.09
N GLN A 55 -3.72 23.33 -26.51
CA GLN A 55 -3.47 24.55 -27.28
C GLN A 55 -2.38 24.39 -28.36
N GLY A 56 -2.65 24.90 -29.58
CA GLY A 56 -1.66 25.09 -30.64
C GLY A 56 -1.22 23.79 -31.33
N ALA A 57 0.09 23.64 -31.56
CA ALA A 57 0.71 22.41 -32.10
C ALA A 57 1.15 21.43 -31.00
N ALA A 58 0.49 21.47 -29.83
CA ALA A 58 0.85 20.63 -28.69
C ALA A 58 0.36 19.18 -28.90
N ILE A 59 1.15 18.24 -28.41
CA ILE A 59 0.85 16.81 -28.40
C ILE A 59 0.72 16.40 -26.94
N LEU A 60 -0.40 15.78 -26.59
CA LEU A 60 -0.56 15.11 -25.31
C LEU A 60 0.01 13.69 -25.43
N GLU A 61 1.09 13.42 -24.70
CA GLU A 61 1.61 12.07 -24.50
C GLU A 61 0.97 11.47 -23.25
N ILE A 62 0.45 10.25 -23.39
CA ILE A 62 -0.09 9.46 -22.29
C ILE A 62 0.74 8.19 -22.19
N VAL A 63 1.39 8.01 -21.04
CA VAL A 63 2.23 6.84 -20.75
C VAL A 63 1.60 6.04 -19.61
N VAL A 64 1.25 4.80 -19.89
CA VAL A 64 0.78 3.85 -18.87
C VAL A 64 1.91 2.88 -18.55
N ASN A 65 2.26 2.81 -17.26
CA ASN A 65 3.24 1.90 -16.72
C ASN A 65 2.55 0.95 -15.75
N ASP A 66 1.98 -0.11 -16.31
CA ASP A 66 1.24 -1.13 -15.58
C ASP A 66 2.02 -2.46 -15.63
N PRO A 67 2.53 -2.96 -14.50
CA PRO A 67 3.27 -4.23 -14.44
C PRO A 67 2.50 -5.42 -14.99
N ASP A 68 1.17 -5.46 -14.85
CA ASP A 68 0.34 -6.61 -15.22
C ASP A 68 0.21 -6.78 -16.73
N ILE A 69 0.43 -5.69 -17.49
CA ILE A 69 0.41 -5.66 -18.95
C ILE A 69 1.75 -5.17 -19.52
N SER A 70 2.87 -5.45 -18.85
CA SER A 70 4.20 -4.96 -19.27
C SER A 70 5.08 -5.99 -20.01
N ASP A 71 4.68 -7.26 -20.06
CA ASP A 71 5.47 -8.31 -20.71
C ASP A 71 5.47 -8.11 -22.24
N THR A 72 6.67 -7.98 -22.83
CA THR A 72 6.86 -7.77 -24.27
C THR A 72 7.17 -9.06 -25.02
N THR A 73 7.14 -10.21 -24.36
CA THR A 73 7.50 -11.52 -24.92
C THR A 73 6.30 -12.41 -25.22
N VAL A 74 5.12 -11.98 -24.79
CA VAL A 74 3.85 -12.68 -24.99
C VAL A 74 2.83 -11.76 -25.65
N ASP A 75 1.86 -12.35 -26.33
CA ASP A 75 0.70 -11.60 -26.82
C ASP A 75 -0.24 -11.28 -25.64
N ILE A 76 -0.34 -9.99 -25.30
CA ILE A 76 -1.26 -9.52 -24.26
C ILE A 76 -2.65 -9.35 -24.87
N ASN A 77 -3.61 -10.14 -24.38
CA ASN A 77 -5.01 -10.03 -24.78
C ASN A 77 -5.64 -8.86 -24.02
N ASN A 78 -5.99 -7.79 -24.75
CA ASN A 78 -6.43 -6.48 -24.23
C ASN A 78 -5.33 -5.70 -23.50
N GLY A 79 -4.59 -4.89 -24.26
CA GLY A 79 -3.60 -3.94 -23.74
C GLY A 79 -4.21 -2.73 -23.03
N ALA A 80 -3.37 -1.72 -22.77
CA ALA A 80 -3.82 -0.48 -22.16
C ALA A 80 -4.77 0.29 -23.09
N THR A 81 -5.81 0.89 -22.51
CA THR A 81 -6.74 1.76 -23.21
C THR A 81 -6.87 3.10 -22.50
N VAL A 82 -7.16 4.15 -23.26
CA VAL A 82 -7.39 5.49 -22.71
C VAL A 82 -8.63 6.12 -23.35
N SER A 83 -9.44 6.81 -22.55
CA SER A 83 -10.55 7.62 -23.06
C SER A 83 -10.15 9.09 -23.12
N VAL A 84 -10.23 9.68 -24.30
CA VAL A 84 -9.99 11.11 -24.51
C VAL A 84 -11.24 11.71 -25.15
N LEU A 85 -11.84 12.69 -24.47
CA LEU A 85 -13.08 13.37 -24.89
C LEU A 85 -14.23 12.39 -25.22
N GLY A 86 -14.33 11.28 -24.46
CA GLY A 86 -15.37 10.27 -24.64
C GLY A 86 -15.10 9.25 -25.75
N THR A 87 -13.98 9.34 -26.45
CA THR A 87 -13.53 8.33 -27.42
C THR A 87 -12.45 7.46 -26.78
N SER A 88 -12.60 6.13 -26.84
CA SER A 88 -11.56 5.19 -26.39
C SER A 88 -10.57 4.89 -27.49
N TYR A 89 -9.30 4.85 -27.11
CA TYR A 89 -8.18 4.51 -27.96
C TYR A 89 -7.38 3.36 -27.35
N ASP A 90 -7.05 2.37 -28.17
CA ASP A 90 -6.07 1.35 -27.83
C ASP A 90 -4.67 1.97 -27.88
N MET A 91 -3.85 1.68 -26.87
CA MET A 91 -2.48 2.20 -26.79
C MET A 91 -1.49 1.24 -27.47
N VAL A 92 -0.27 1.72 -27.76
CA VAL A 92 0.82 0.89 -28.32
C VAL A 92 1.85 0.57 -27.25
N GLN A 93 2.20 -0.69 -27.09
CA GLN A 93 3.27 -1.12 -26.19
C GLN A 93 4.64 -0.86 -26.83
N ALA A 94 5.57 -0.28 -26.07
CA ALA A 94 6.97 -0.15 -26.47
C ALA A 94 7.85 -1.27 -25.86
N VAL A 95 9.08 -1.38 -26.37
CA VAL A 95 10.07 -2.40 -25.94
C VAL A 95 10.48 -2.32 -24.47
N ASN A 96 10.11 -1.24 -23.77
CA ASN A 96 10.33 -1.05 -22.33
C ASN A 96 9.14 -1.52 -21.47
N GLY A 97 8.13 -2.15 -22.08
CA GLY A 97 6.92 -2.65 -21.41
C GLY A 97 5.86 -1.58 -21.10
N LYS A 98 6.10 -0.31 -21.44
CA LYS A 98 5.13 0.79 -21.24
C LYS A 98 4.23 0.95 -22.45
N TRP A 99 3.04 1.51 -22.22
CA TRP A 99 2.05 1.79 -23.26
C TRP A 99 1.96 3.29 -23.54
N TYR A 100 1.86 3.64 -24.82
CA TYR A 100 1.91 5.02 -25.30
C TYR A 100 0.70 5.35 -26.17
N ALA A 101 0.15 6.54 -25.96
CA ALA A 101 -0.78 7.19 -26.88
C ALA A 101 -0.37 8.65 -27.06
N TYR A 102 -0.47 9.15 -28.28
CA TYR A 102 -0.19 10.54 -28.64
C TYR A 102 -1.44 11.14 -29.24
N VAL A 103 -1.99 12.17 -28.59
CA VAL A 103 -3.23 12.81 -29.00
C VAL A 103 -2.96 14.27 -29.33
N VAL A 104 -3.55 14.71 -30.43
CA VAL A 104 -3.55 16.11 -30.87
C VAL A 104 -5.00 16.57 -30.98
N ASP A 105 -5.22 17.83 -30.66
CA ASP A 105 -6.48 18.47 -30.98
C ASP A 105 -6.52 18.79 -32.48
N LEU A 106 -7.65 18.51 -33.12
CA LEU A 106 -7.85 18.78 -34.55
C LEU A 106 -8.34 20.22 -34.80
N SER A 107 -8.83 20.94 -33.77
CA SER A 107 -9.33 22.31 -33.91
C SER A 107 -9.43 23.09 -32.60
#